data_AF-A0A7C6FMQ0-F1
#
_entry.id   AF-A0A7C6FMQ0-F1
#
_cell.length_a   1.000
_cell.length_b   1.000
_cell.length_c   1.000
_cell.angle_alpha   90.00
_cell.angle_beta   90.00
_cell.angle_gamma   90.00
#
_symmetry.space_group_name_H-M   'P 1'
#
loop_
_entity.id
_entity.type
_entity.pdbx_description
1 polymer ?
#
loop_
_entity_poly.entity_id
_entity_poly.type
_entity_poly.pdbx_seq_one_letter_code
_entity_poly.pdbx_strand_id
1 'polypeptide(L)'
;MDYTKKIEACNTLDELFSLWKEKQSNEPKESCYGEGNKTGTFPRKDGKTPDYDTFKDGFYPDGVTSRVGNESSTNRCQVLFILKESNVTEKITKGKDKYKDSFWFNKAVGERAREKYAQRFELVLQRLIEKHGLKQEDSKLYGFMNLNKRGGYGTTDDEALTAYVKEYSCFIKKQISLLSPKYIVYCGKTFYELLSKEEFKLVEDSSAEVFYTYHPSAQGITDNDYINGLTPIN
;
A
#
# COMPACT_ATOMS: atom_id res chain seq x y z
N MET A 1 -14.35 18.68 -9.40
CA MET A 1 -13.10 19.44 -9.12
C MET A 1 -11.97 18.70 -9.81
N ASP A 2 -11.18 19.36 -10.64
CA ASP A 2 -10.02 18.74 -11.29
C ASP A 2 -8.86 18.67 -10.28
N TYR A 3 -8.60 17.46 -9.77
CA TYR A 3 -7.54 17.23 -8.79
C TYR A 3 -6.14 17.19 -9.43
N THR A 4 -6.03 17.05 -10.75
CA THR A 4 -4.76 16.81 -11.46
C THR A 4 -3.72 17.89 -11.16
N LYS A 5 -4.07 19.17 -11.39
CA LYS A 5 -3.16 20.30 -11.12
C LYS A 5 -2.78 20.43 -9.64
N LYS A 6 -3.71 20.12 -8.74
CA LYS A 6 -3.45 20.17 -7.29
C LYS A 6 -2.46 19.06 -6.89
N ILE A 7 -2.63 17.85 -7.42
CA ILE A 7 -1.73 16.71 -7.20
C ILE A 7 -0.33 17.01 -7.73
N GLU A 8 -0.23 17.57 -8.94
CA GLU A 8 1.06 17.94 -9.55
C GLU A 8 1.84 18.93 -8.68
N ALA A 9 1.13 19.89 -8.07
CA ALA A 9 1.70 20.92 -7.19
C ALA A 9 2.15 20.42 -5.81
N CYS A 10 1.75 19.20 -5.38
CA CYS A 10 2.21 18.63 -4.11
C CYS A 10 3.73 18.34 -4.17
N ASN A 11 4.45 18.78 -3.15
CA ASN A 11 5.90 18.57 -3.00
C ASN A 11 6.22 17.65 -1.81
N THR A 12 5.24 17.38 -0.97
CA THR A 12 5.37 16.50 0.21
C THR A 12 4.28 15.43 0.23
N LEU A 13 4.56 14.33 0.95
CA LEU A 13 3.56 13.31 1.20
C LEU A 13 2.36 13.86 1.98
N ASP A 14 2.59 14.76 2.94
CA ASP A 14 1.52 15.35 3.77
C ASP A 14 0.54 16.20 2.94
N GLU A 15 1.04 17.01 2.01
CA GLU A 15 0.20 17.76 1.06
C GLU A 15 -0.62 16.80 0.19
N LEU A 16 0.03 15.77 -0.36
CA LEU A 16 -0.62 14.77 -1.20
C LEU A 16 -1.71 14.02 -0.43
N PHE A 17 -1.43 13.57 0.79
CA PHE A 17 -2.35 12.83 1.63
C PHE A 17 -3.52 13.67 2.13
N SER A 18 -3.29 14.95 2.42
CA SER A 18 -4.37 15.88 2.77
C SER A 18 -5.37 16.00 1.62
N LEU A 19 -4.87 16.17 0.39
CA LEU A 19 -5.69 16.25 -0.81
C LEU A 19 -6.37 14.91 -1.15
N TRP A 20 -5.67 13.79 -0.97
CA TRP A 20 -6.22 12.46 -1.20
C TRP A 20 -7.37 12.19 -0.25
N LYS A 21 -7.17 12.46 1.05
CA LYS A 21 -8.21 12.32 2.06
C LYS A 21 -9.43 13.19 1.75
N GLU A 22 -9.23 14.44 1.30
CA GLU A 22 -10.33 15.31 0.86
C GLU A 22 -11.12 14.69 -0.31
N LYS A 23 -10.44 14.25 -1.38
CA LYS A 23 -11.10 13.58 -2.51
C LYS A 23 -11.88 12.35 -2.04
N GLN A 24 -11.28 11.60 -1.13
CA GLN A 24 -11.81 10.34 -0.64
C GLN A 24 -13.08 10.52 0.21
N SER A 25 -13.11 11.49 1.12
CA SER A 25 -14.30 11.84 1.91
C SER A 25 -15.43 12.41 1.05
N ASN A 26 -15.08 13.05 -0.09
CA ASN A 26 -16.02 13.60 -1.06
C ASN A 26 -16.43 12.61 -2.15
N GLU A 27 -15.96 11.36 -2.13
CA GLU A 27 -16.36 10.34 -3.11
C GLU A 27 -17.88 10.04 -2.99
N PRO A 28 -18.63 10.09 -4.10
CA PRO A 28 -20.06 9.76 -4.09
C PRO A 28 -20.31 8.34 -3.60
N LYS A 29 -21.42 8.14 -2.88
CA LYS A 29 -21.78 6.84 -2.28
C LYS A 29 -21.90 5.74 -3.34
N GLU A 30 -22.39 6.10 -4.51
CA GLU A 30 -22.57 5.23 -5.67
C GLU A 30 -21.22 4.79 -6.25
N SER A 31 -20.22 5.67 -6.28
CA SER A 31 -18.84 5.33 -6.64
C SER A 31 -18.20 4.39 -5.61
N CYS A 32 -18.42 4.67 -4.32
CA CYS A 32 -17.90 3.85 -3.24
C CYS A 32 -18.42 2.40 -3.31
N TYR A 33 -19.74 2.22 -3.51
CA TYR A 33 -20.34 0.89 -3.58
C TYR A 33 -20.25 0.23 -4.95
N GLY A 34 -20.15 1.03 -6.00
CA GLY A 34 -20.28 0.62 -7.38
C GLY A 34 -21.71 0.79 -7.90
N GLU A 35 -21.84 0.96 -9.22
CA GLU A 35 -23.13 1.08 -9.90
C GLU A 35 -23.37 -0.09 -10.87
N GLY A 36 -24.57 -0.65 -10.85
CA GLY A 36 -24.95 -1.78 -11.69
C GLY A 36 -24.08 -3.01 -11.42
N ASN A 37 -23.41 -3.51 -12.45
CA ASN A 37 -22.52 -4.69 -12.37
C ASN A 37 -21.06 -4.32 -12.06
N LYS A 38 -20.76 -3.05 -11.76
CA LYS A 38 -19.39 -2.61 -11.45
C LYS A 38 -19.14 -2.61 -9.95
N THR A 39 -17.99 -3.12 -9.54
CA THR A 39 -17.52 -3.02 -8.16
C THR A 39 -16.94 -1.63 -7.90
N GLY A 40 -17.31 -1.02 -6.77
CA GLY A 40 -16.82 0.30 -6.33
C GLY A 40 -15.55 0.24 -5.49
N THR A 41 -15.12 1.40 -4.97
CA THR A 41 -13.83 1.56 -4.28
C THR A 41 -13.81 1.03 -2.84
N PHE A 42 -14.96 0.71 -2.25
CA PHE A 42 -15.04 0.19 -0.88
C PHE A 42 -14.59 -1.27 -0.78
N PRO A 43 -13.80 -1.62 0.26
CA PRO A 43 -13.37 -2.99 0.48
C PRO A 43 -14.57 -3.89 0.76
N ARG A 44 -14.53 -5.13 0.26
CA ARG A 44 -15.60 -6.11 0.45
C ARG A 44 -15.11 -7.32 1.24
N LYS A 45 -16.00 -7.92 2.03
CA LYS A 45 -15.76 -9.19 2.73
C LYS A 45 -16.79 -10.19 2.24
N ASP A 46 -16.31 -11.28 1.63
CA ASP A 46 -17.17 -12.34 1.08
C ASP A 46 -18.23 -11.79 0.07
N GLY A 47 -17.81 -10.84 -0.77
CA GLY A 47 -18.67 -10.17 -1.76
C GLY A 47 -19.67 -9.16 -1.17
N LYS A 48 -19.72 -8.98 0.16
CA LYS A 48 -20.63 -8.05 0.81
C LYS A 48 -20.04 -6.65 0.88
N THR A 49 -20.89 -5.66 0.61
CA THR A 49 -20.57 -4.26 0.79
C THR A 49 -20.41 -3.92 2.26
N PRO A 50 -19.46 -3.03 2.61
CA PRO A 50 -19.24 -2.68 4.01
C PRO A 50 -20.21 -1.60 4.48
N ASP A 51 -20.22 -1.37 5.79
CA ASP A 51 -20.85 -0.19 6.37
C ASP A 51 -20.20 1.10 5.85
N TYR A 52 -21.03 2.11 5.53
CA TYR A 52 -20.58 3.33 4.85
C TYR A 52 -19.64 4.15 5.71
N ASP A 53 -20.08 4.43 6.93
CA ASP A 53 -19.41 5.33 7.86
C ASP A 53 -18.07 4.75 8.33
N THR A 54 -17.92 3.44 8.27
CA THR A 54 -16.69 2.73 8.59
C THR A 54 -15.53 3.07 7.65
N PHE A 55 -15.77 3.11 6.33
CA PHE A 55 -14.70 3.25 5.33
C PHE A 55 -14.68 4.58 4.59
N LYS A 56 -15.74 5.39 4.72
CA LYS A 56 -15.82 6.69 4.04
C LYS A 56 -14.63 7.59 4.41
N ASP A 57 -14.33 7.70 5.70
CA ASP A 57 -13.32 8.63 6.23
C ASP A 57 -12.03 7.93 6.71
N GLY A 58 -11.96 6.61 6.57
CA GLY A 58 -10.76 5.85 6.89
C GLY A 58 -9.60 6.29 5.99
N PHE A 59 -8.47 6.72 6.55
CA PHE A 59 -7.30 7.09 5.77
C PHE A 59 -6.03 6.70 6.51
N TYR A 60 -5.24 5.79 5.92
CA TYR A 60 -4.05 5.21 6.53
C TYR A 60 -2.80 5.66 5.76
N PRO A 61 -2.20 6.81 6.13
CA PRO A 61 -1.03 7.33 5.42
C PRO A 61 0.19 6.46 5.68
N ASP A 62 1.08 6.41 4.70
CA ASP A 62 2.29 5.61 4.74
C ASP A 62 3.43 6.37 4.02
N GLY A 63 4.62 5.78 3.89
CA GLY A 63 5.78 6.53 3.44
C GLY A 63 7.09 5.90 3.88
N VAL A 64 8.10 6.72 4.13
CA VAL A 64 9.42 6.24 4.55
C VAL A 64 9.39 5.76 6.00
N THR A 65 10.00 4.61 6.22
CA THR A 65 10.01 3.90 7.49
C THR A 65 11.32 3.12 7.64
N SER A 66 11.54 2.59 8.83
CA SER A 66 12.71 1.81 9.19
C SER A 66 12.31 0.62 10.05
N ARG A 67 13.25 -0.16 10.56
CA ARG A 67 12.92 -1.18 11.57
C ARG A 67 12.42 -0.58 12.89
N VAL A 68 12.70 0.68 13.20
CA VAL A 68 12.30 1.30 14.48
C VAL A 68 11.01 2.12 14.41
N GLY A 69 10.52 2.42 13.20
CA GLY A 69 9.23 3.10 13.02
C GLY A 69 9.21 4.05 11.83
N ASN A 70 8.16 4.88 11.77
CA ASN A 70 7.99 5.89 10.74
C ASN A 70 9.07 6.97 10.85
N GLU A 71 9.73 7.28 9.74
CA GLU A 71 10.74 8.32 9.64
C GLU A 71 10.16 9.46 8.81
N SER A 72 9.31 10.26 9.46
CA SER A 72 8.43 11.27 8.84
C SER A 72 9.15 12.41 8.11
N SER A 73 10.47 12.53 8.22
CA SER A 73 11.22 13.69 7.71
C SER A 73 11.73 13.53 6.28
N THR A 74 11.57 12.38 5.63
CA THR A 74 12.06 12.16 4.26
C THR A 74 10.95 11.77 3.30
N ASN A 75 10.92 12.44 2.15
CA ASN A 75 10.01 12.10 1.06
C ASN A 75 10.60 11.05 0.11
N ARG A 76 11.85 10.58 0.32
CA ARG A 76 12.57 9.75 -0.66
C ARG A 76 13.04 8.44 -0.04
N CYS A 77 12.99 7.37 -0.81
CA CYS A 77 13.56 6.08 -0.45
C CYS A 77 14.33 5.47 -1.63
N GLN A 78 15.23 4.52 -1.36
CA GLN A 78 15.86 3.74 -2.43
C GLN A 78 15.03 2.51 -2.81
N VAL A 79 14.31 1.93 -1.84
CA VAL A 79 13.43 0.77 -2.04
C VAL A 79 12.03 1.13 -1.60
N LEU A 80 11.01 0.77 -2.38
CA LEU A 80 9.60 0.93 -2.06
C LEU A 80 8.86 -0.41 -2.09
N PHE A 81 8.30 -0.81 -0.96
CA PHE A 81 7.41 -1.96 -0.85
C PHE A 81 5.96 -1.53 -1.08
N ILE A 82 5.26 -2.18 -2.01
CA ILE A 82 3.85 -1.91 -2.34
C ILE A 82 2.97 -3.08 -1.91
N LEU A 83 1.99 -2.81 -1.05
CA LEU A 83 0.99 -3.75 -0.54
C LEU A 83 -0.41 -3.33 -0.99
N LYS A 84 -1.40 -4.21 -0.77
CA LYS A 84 -2.80 -3.99 -1.15
C LYS A 84 -3.46 -2.93 -0.27
N GLU A 85 -3.60 -3.22 1.02
CA GLU A 85 -4.39 -2.44 1.96
C GLU A 85 -4.00 -2.73 3.42
N SER A 86 -4.24 -1.77 4.31
CA SER A 86 -4.12 -2.01 5.76
C SER A 86 -5.34 -2.79 6.26
N ASN A 87 -5.12 -3.81 7.12
CA ASN A 87 -6.24 -4.49 7.77
C ASN A 87 -6.76 -3.63 8.92
N VAL A 88 -8.03 -3.23 8.83
CA VAL A 88 -8.69 -2.36 9.81
C VAL A 88 -9.80 -3.07 10.59
N THR A 89 -9.83 -4.40 10.50
CA THR A 89 -10.79 -5.29 11.17
C THR A 89 -10.04 -6.31 12.04
N GLU A 90 -10.44 -6.74 13.25
CA GLU A 90 -11.77 -6.85 13.87
C GLU A 90 -11.64 -7.29 15.35
N LYS A 91 -12.51 -6.79 16.26
CA LYS A 91 -13.16 -7.56 17.34
C LYS A 91 -14.46 -6.84 17.69
N ILE A 92 -15.57 -7.24 17.06
CA ILE A 92 -16.91 -6.90 17.54
C ILE A 92 -17.09 -7.60 18.88
N THR A 93 -16.64 -6.96 19.96
CA THR A 93 -17.11 -7.31 21.30
C THR A 93 -18.41 -6.56 21.47
N LYS A 94 -19.51 -7.33 21.49
CA LYS A 94 -20.89 -6.90 21.74
C LYS A 94 -21.02 -5.46 22.29
N GLY A 95 -21.42 -4.53 21.44
CA GLY A 95 -22.15 -3.33 21.87
C GLY A 95 -21.38 -2.02 22.07
N LYS A 96 -20.13 -1.86 21.62
CA LYS A 96 -19.51 -0.52 21.50
C LYS A 96 -18.61 -0.44 20.28
N ASP A 97 -19.08 0.26 19.25
CA ASP A 97 -18.33 0.59 18.04
C ASP A 97 -17.12 1.46 18.38
N LYS A 98 -15.96 0.85 18.58
CA LYS A 98 -14.65 1.52 18.55
C LYS A 98 -13.61 0.58 17.94
N TYR A 99 -13.30 0.81 16.67
CA TYR A 99 -12.15 0.27 15.94
C TYR A 99 -10.88 0.56 16.75
N LYS A 100 -10.36 -0.44 17.48
CA LYS A 100 -9.20 -0.27 18.37
C LYS A 100 -7.91 -0.93 17.89
N ASP A 101 -7.98 -1.94 17.04
CA ASP A 101 -6.80 -2.69 16.59
C ASP A 101 -6.70 -2.68 15.05
N SER A 102 -6.46 -1.51 14.47
CA SER A 102 -6.09 -1.38 13.05
C SER A 102 -4.60 -1.69 12.89
N PHE A 103 -4.23 -2.65 12.04
CA PHE A 103 -2.81 -2.84 11.71
C PHE A 103 -2.38 -1.74 10.75
N TRP A 104 -1.82 -0.68 11.32
CA TRP A 104 -1.13 0.35 10.57
C TRP A 104 0.37 0.20 10.83
N PHE A 105 1.12 -0.28 9.82
CA PHE A 105 2.54 -0.66 9.94
C PHE A 105 3.40 0.40 10.66
N ASN A 106 3.17 1.68 10.37
CA ASN A 106 3.92 2.80 10.96
C ASN A 106 3.52 3.12 12.41
N LYS A 107 2.35 2.70 12.88
CA LYS A 107 1.90 2.87 14.29
C LYS A 107 2.06 1.61 15.14
N ALA A 108 2.18 0.44 14.52
CA ALA A 108 2.28 -0.86 15.19
C ALA A 108 3.70 -1.18 15.71
N VAL A 109 4.46 -0.17 16.16
CA VAL A 109 5.83 -0.37 16.66
C VAL A 109 5.80 -1.20 17.95
N GLY A 110 6.58 -2.28 18.01
CA GLY A 110 6.57 -3.24 19.12
C GLY A 110 5.51 -4.33 19.00
N GLU A 111 4.67 -4.33 17.96
CA GLU A 111 3.73 -5.42 17.70
C GLU A 111 4.38 -6.55 16.91
N ARG A 112 4.13 -7.80 17.33
CA ARG A 112 4.64 -9.01 16.65
C ARG A 112 4.32 -9.05 15.15
N ALA A 113 3.15 -8.58 14.75
CA ALA A 113 2.75 -8.53 13.35
C ALA A 113 3.66 -7.61 12.54
N ARG A 114 4.00 -6.43 13.10
CA ARG A 114 4.88 -5.45 12.48
C ARG A 114 6.31 -5.94 12.43
N GLU A 115 6.80 -6.59 13.48
CA GLU A 115 8.13 -7.21 13.52
C GLU A 115 8.27 -8.29 12.43
N LYS A 116 7.25 -9.13 12.25
CA LYS A 116 7.21 -10.11 11.16
C LYS A 116 7.36 -9.41 9.81
N TYR A 117 6.60 -8.34 9.56
CA TYR A 117 6.67 -7.61 8.30
C TYR A 117 8.05 -7.00 8.07
N ALA A 118 8.59 -6.31 9.07
CA ALA A 118 9.93 -5.71 9.01
C ALA A 118 10.99 -6.77 8.72
N GLN A 119 10.96 -7.93 9.41
CA GLN A 119 11.87 -9.03 9.13
C GLN A 119 11.80 -9.50 7.67
N ARG A 120 10.59 -9.62 7.10
CA ARG A 120 10.45 -10.01 5.69
C ARG A 120 10.97 -8.95 4.72
N PHE A 121 10.79 -7.67 5.02
CA PHE A 121 11.40 -6.59 4.25
C PHE A 121 12.94 -6.64 4.31
N GLU A 122 13.53 -6.89 5.49
CA GLU A 122 14.98 -7.02 5.63
C GLU A 122 15.57 -8.15 4.77
N LEU A 123 14.88 -9.30 4.69
CA LEU A 123 15.33 -10.41 3.82
C LEU A 123 15.35 -10.00 2.33
N VAL A 124 14.37 -9.21 1.90
CA VAL A 124 14.32 -8.69 0.53
C VAL A 124 15.42 -7.64 0.31
N LEU A 125 15.62 -6.73 1.26
CA LEU A 125 16.67 -5.72 1.20
C LEU A 125 18.07 -6.35 1.13
N GLN A 126 18.33 -7.39 1.93
CA GLN A 126 19.56 -8.16 1.86
C GLN A 126 19.76 -8.76 0.48
N ARG A 127 18.70 -9.32 -0.12
CA ARG A 127 18.78 -9.87 -1.47
C ARG A 127 19.09 -8.81 -2.53
N LEU A 128 18.49 -7.62 -2.43
CA LEU A 128 18.78 -6.48 -3.29
C LEU A 128 20.24 -6.02 -3.14
N ILE A 129 20.79 -6.04 -1.94
CA ILE A 129 22.20 -5.73 -1.69
C ILE A 129 23.11 -6.75 -2.39
N GLU A 130 22.85 -8.04 -2.17
CA GLU A 130 23.71 -9.13 -2.66
C GLU A 130 23.68 -9.30 -4.18
N LYS A 131 22.54 -9.03 -4.83
CA LYS A 131 22.31 -9.38 -6.24
C LYS A 131 22.04 -8.21 -7.17
N HIS A 132 21.58 -7.07 -6.64
CA HIS A 132 21.11 -5.94 -7.45
C HIS A 132 21.87 -4.64 -7.14
N GLY A 133 22.88 -4.68 -6.26
CA GLY A 133 23.76 -3.55 -6.00
C GLY A 133 23.13 -2.42 -5.18
N LEU A 134 22.09 -2.72 -4.39
CA LEU A 134 21.63 -1.82 -3.33
C LEU A 134 22.77 -1.65 -2.31
N LYS A 135 23.04 -0.43 -1.86
CA LYS A 135 24.06 -0.21 -0.83
C LYS A 135 23.50 -0.49 0.56
N GLN A 136 24.34 -0.95 1.48
CA GLN A 136 23.92 -1.30 2.83
C GLN A 136 23.39 -0.09 3.62
N GLU A 137 23.93 1.11 3.37
CA GLU A 137 23.45 2.34 3.97
C GLU A 137 22.05 2.75 3.47
N ASP A 138 21.77 2.46 2.20
CA ASP A 138 20.53 2.78 1.51
C ASP A 138 19.38 1.84 1.91
N SER A 139 19.68 0.70 2.53
CA SER A 139 18.66 -0.25 3.01
C SER A 139 18.10 0.10 4.39
N LYS A 140 18.73 1.02 5.13
CA LYS A 140 18.32 1.36 6.51
C LYS A 140 16.95 2.03 6.57
N LEU A 141 16.61 2.77 5.52
CA LEU A 141 15.32 3.42 5.33
C LEU A 141 14.71 2.90 4.05
N TYR A 142 13.43 2.56 4.11
CA TYR A 142 12.68 2.08 2.95
C TYR A 142 11.28 2.70 2.94
N GLY A 143 10.73 2.82 1.75
CA GLY A 143 9.34 3.19 1.55
C GLY A 143 8.45 1.98 1.76
N PHE A 144 7.31 2.21 2.39
CA PHE A 144 6.21 1.27 2.47
C PHE A 144 4.95 2.00 2.04
N MET A 145 4.16 1.39 1.15
CA MET A 145 2.84 1.91 0.83
C MET A 145 1.79 0.83 0.62
N ASN A 146 0.56 1.10 1.03
CA ASN A 146 -0.63 0.40 0.58
C ASN A 146 -1.26 1.17 -0.59
N LEU A 147 -1.84 0.47 -1.55
CA LEU A 147 -2.59 1.16 -2.61
C LEU A 147 -3.91 1.71 -2.09
N ASN A 148 -4.72 0.86 -1.45
CA ASN A 148 -5.95 1.28 -0.81
C ASN A 148 -5.63 1.98 0.53
N LYS A 149 -5.93 3.28 0.60
CA LYS A 149 -5.76 4.10 1.81
C LYS A 149 -6.99 4.10 2.72
N ARG A 150 -8.14 3.57 2.29
CA ARG A 150 -9.35 3.41 3.13
C ARG A 150 -9.17 2.36 4.22
N GLY A 151 -8.20 1.47 4.04
CA GLY A 151 -8.11 0.22 4.78
C GLY A 151 -9.10 -0.81 4.24
N GLY A 152 -8.97 -2.05 4.72
CA GLY A 152 -9.80 -3.17 4.31
C GLY A 152 -9.81 -4.31 5.32
N TYR A 153 -10.10 -5.50 4.83
CA TYR A 153 -10.27 -6.69 5.66
C TYR A 153 -8.99 -7.54 5.69
N GLY A 154 -9.01 -8.64 6.46
CA GLY A 154 -7.89 -9.60 6.48
C GLY A 154 -7.64 -10.30 5.13
N THR A 155 -8.63 -10.28 4.24
CA THR A 155 -8.55 -10.74 2.85
C THR A 155 -9.02 -9.62 1.94
N THR A 156 -8.25 -9.34 0.89
CA THR A 156 -8.59 -8.29 -0.07
C THR A 156 -9.48 -8.81 -1.19
N ASP A 157 -10.51 -8.02 -1.52
CA ASP A 157 -11.31 -8.18 -2.73
C ASP A 157 -10.59 -7.49 -3.90
N ASP A 158 -10.15 -8.29 -4.89
CA ASP A 158 -9.32 -7.79 -5.99
C ASP A 158 -10.10 -6.85 -6.93
N GLU A 159 -11.41 -7.00 -7.07
CA GLU A 159 -12.22 -6.09 -7.89
C GLU A 159 -12.36 -4.72 -7.24
N ALA A 160 -12.65 -4.68 -5.93
CA ALA A 160 -12.72 -3.45 -5.16
C ALA A 160 -11.38 -2.73 -5.13
N LEU A 161 -10.28 -3.47 -4.96
CA LEU A 161 -8.94 -2.92 -5.03
C LEU A 161 -8.64 -2.34 -6.42
N THR A 162 -9.01 -3.04 -7.48
CA THR A 162 -8.87 -2.57 -8.88
C THR A 162 -9.62 -1.25 -9.08
N ALA A 163 -10.88 -1.18 -8.63
CA ALA A 163 -11.70 0.03 -8.70
C ALA A 163 -11.07 1.19 -7.93
N TYR A 164 -10.58 0.93 -6.71
CA TYR A 164 -9.87 1.92 -5.91
C TYR A 164 -8.61 2.44 -6.62
N VAL A 165 -7.75 1.54 -7.13
CA VAL A 165 -6.52 1.93 -7.82
C VAL A 165 -6.82 2.76 -9.06
N LYS A 166 -7.90 2.43 -9.79
CA LYS A 166 -8.34 3.20 -10.95
C LYS A 166 -8.74 4.62 -10.56
N GLU A 167 -9.59 4.76 -9.55
CA GLU A 167 -10.10 6.06 -9.07
C GLU A 167 -8.99 6.96 -8.51
N TYR A 168 -8.01 6.37 -7.83
CA TYR A 168 -6.94 7.10 -7.14
C TYR A 168 -5.57 6.99 -7.82
N SER A 169 -5.52 6.54 -9.07
CA SER A 169 -4.29 6.30 -9.83
C SER A 169 -3.35 7.51 -9.86
N CYS A 170 -3.88 8.72 -10.05
CA CYS A 170 -3.08 9.95 -10.06
C CYS A 170 -2.38 10.22 -8.72
N PHE A 171 -3.04 9.91 -7.59
CA PHE A 171 -2.45 10.05 -6.26
C PHE A 171 -1.37 9.00 -6.03
N ILE A 172 -1.64 7.75 -6.42
CA ILE A 172 -0.68 6.64 -6.30
C ILE A 172 0.60 6.95 -7.10
N LYS A 173 0.45 7.36 -8.36
CA LYS A 173 1.58 7.75 -9.23
C LYS A 173 2.37 8.91 -8.61
N LYS A 174 1.69 9.94 -8.11
CA LYS A 174 2.35 11.07 -7.45
C LYS A 174 3.08 10.65 -6.17
N GLN A 175 2.51 9.75 -5.37
CA GLN A 175 3.18 9.21 -4.18
C GLN A 175 4.48 8.50 -4.57
N ILE A 176 4.43 7.61 -5.57
CA ILE A 176 5.62 6.91 -6.07
C ILE A 176 6.65 7.90 -6.59
N SER A 177 6.23 8.93 -7.33
CA SER A 177 7.10 10.00 -7.84
C SER A 177 7.78 10.79 -6.72
N LEU A 178 7.06 11.15 -5.66
CA LEU A 178 7.63 11.83 -4.50
C LEU A 178 8.68 10.95 -3.80
N LEU A 179 8.36 9.66 -3.61
CA LEU A 179 9.24 8.64 -3.05
C LEU A 179 10.49 8.37 -3.90
N SER A 180 10.37 8.54 -5.23
CA SER A 180 11.44 8.40 -6.21
C SER A 180 12.33 7.15 -5.99
N PRO A 181 11.73 5.95 -5.81
CA PRO A 181 12.50 4.74 -5.52
C PRO A 181 13.37 4.31 -6.69
N LYS A 182 14.52 3.69 -6.38
CA LYS A 182 15.34 2.96 -7.36
C LYS A 182 14.83 1.53 -7.56
N TYR A 183 14.29 0.92 -6.51
CA TYR A 183 13.73 -0.43 -6.54
C TYR A 183 12.28 -0.41 -6.06
N ILE A 184 11.37 -1.03 -6.80
CA ILE A 184 9.96 -1.21 -6.40
C ILE A 184 9.69 -2.69 -6.21
N VAL A 185 9.11 -3.06 -5.08
CA VAL A 185 8.81 -4.45 -4.74
C VAL A 185 7.31 -4.59 -4.46
N TYR A 186 6.59 -5.28 -5.34
CA TYR A 186 5.21 -5.68 -5.13
C TYR A 186 5.13 -6.88 -4.17
N CYS A 187 4.43 -6.71 -3.05
CA CYS A 187 4.25 -7.74 -2.04
C CYS A 187 3.02 -8.60 -2.36
N GLY A 188 3.21 -9.62 -3.20
CA GLY A 188 2.19 -10.58 -3.63
C GLY A 188 2.16 -10.72 -5.16
N LYS A 189 2.29 -11.94 -5.68
CA LYS A 189 2.37 -12.21 -7.12
C LYS A 189 1.08 -11.87 -7.88
N THR A 190 -0.06 -12.37 -7.41
CA THR A 190 -1.37 -12.14 -8.06
C THR A 190 -1.75 -10.66 -8.10
N PHE A 191 -1.22 -9.89 -7.15
CA PHE A 191 -1.38 -8.45 -7.08
C PHE A 191 -0.57 -7.71 -8.14
N TYR A 192 0.68 -8.11 -8.37
CA TYR A 192 1.47 -7.56 -9.47
C TYR A 192 0.75 -7.79 -10.81
N GLU A 193 0.29 -9.01 -11.08
CA GLU A 193 -0.40 -9.36 -12.34
C GLU A 193 -1.67 -8.52 -12.58
N LEU A 194 -2.36 -8.14 -11.51
CA LEU A 194 -3.54 -7.27 -11.56
C LEU A 194 -3.20 -5.83 -11.97
N LEU A 195 -2.06 -5.33 -11.49
CA LEU A 195 -1.65 -3.93 -11.64
C LEU A 195 -0.69 -3.68 -12.81
N SER A 196 -0.06 -4.74 -13.32
CA SER A 196 0.76 -4.71 -14.51
C SER A 196 -0.08 -4.58 -15.79
N LYS A 197 -1.41 -4.61 -15.68
CA LYS A 197 -2.30 -4.29 -16.80
C LYS A 197 -2.01 -2.88 -17.30
N GLU A 198 -1.95 -2.71 -18.62
CA GLU A 198 -1.67 -1.43 -19.30
C GLU A 198 -2.57 -0.28 -18.85
N GLU A 199 -3.75 -0.57 -18.30
CA GLU A 199 -4.68 0.47 -17.84
C GLU A 199 -4.18 1.27 -16.62
N PHE A 200 -3.26 0.74 -15.82
CA PHE A 200 -2.80 1.43 -14.60
C PHE A 200 -1.51 2.21 -14.79
N LYS A 201 -0.50 1.63 -15.48
CA LYS A 201 0.80 2.28 -15.77
C LYS A 201 1.37 3.02 -14.54
N LEU A 202 1.32 2.41 -13.35
CA LEU A 202 1.65 3.08 -12.08
C LEU A 202 3.12 3.50 -11.99
N VAL A 203 3.98 2.80 -12.72
CA VAL A 203 5.44 2.98 -12.68
C VAL A 203 6.03 3.15 -14.08
N GLU A 204 5.22 3.42 -15.11
CA GLU A 204 5.67 3.53 -16.51
C GLU A 204 6.74 4.63 -16.71
N ASP A 205 6.58 5.76 -16.00
CA ASP A 205 7.53 6.88 -16.05
C ASP A 205 8.69 6.73 -15.06
N SER A 206 8.77 5.61 -14.35
CA SER A 206 9.82 5.35 -13.35
C SER A 206 10.99 4.62 -13.98
N SER A 207 12.22 5.03 -13.65
CA SER A 207 13.42 4.26 -13.99
C SER A 207 13.72 3.16 -12.97
N ALA A 208 12.76 2.82 -12.10
CA ALA A 208 12.96 1.84 -11.04
C ALA A 208 13.03 0.42 -11.59
N GLU A 209 13.93 -0.38 -11.01
CA GLU A 209 13.89 -1.83 -11.21
C GLU A 209 12.72 -2.41 -10.41
N VAL A 210 11.87 -3.19 -11.06
CA VAL A 210 10.61 -3.68 -10.47
C VAL A 210 10.71 -5.17 -10.15
N PHE A 211 10.22 -5.55 -8.99
CA PHE A 211 10.21 -6.91 -8.49
C PHE A 211 8.85 -7.27 -7.90
N TYR A 212 8.57 -8.56 -7.79
CA TYR A 212 7.56 -9.06 -6.86
C TYR A 212 8.17 -10.03 -5.85
N THR A 213 7.51 -10.18 -4.71
CA THR A 213 7.84 -11.16 -3.67
C THR A 213 6.56 -11.64 -2.98
N TYR A 214 6.67 -12.50 -1.97
CA TYR A 214 5.54 -12.95 -1.16
C TYR A 214 4.99 -11.80 -0.29
N HIS A 215 3.68 -11.83 -0.01
CA HIS A 215 3.09 -10.86 0.90
C HIS A 215 3.56 -11.11 2.35
N PRO A 216 4.03 -10.10 3.11
CA PRO A 216 4.61 -10.27 4.46
C PRO A 216 3.76 -11.07 5.47
N SER A 217 2.44 -11.03 5.33
CA SER A 217 1.52 -11.82 6.17
C SER A 217 1.41 -13.30 5.80
N ALA A 218 1.89 -13.70 4.62
CA ALA A 218 1.75 -15.05 4.09
C ALA A 218 2.17 -16.12 5.12
N GLN A 219 1.38 -17.18 5.16
CA GLN A 219 1.59 -18.32 6.06
C GLN A 219 2.29 -19.44 5.29
N GLY A 220 3.06 -20.27 6.00
CA GLY A 220 3.80 -21.38 5.40
C GLY A 220 5.03 -20.98 4.57
N ILE A 221 5.38 -19.68 4.51
CA ILE A 221 6.55 -19.17 3.77
C ILE A 221 7.75 -19.07 4.72
N THR A 222 8.84 -19.76 4.39
CA THR A 222 10.11 -19.74 5.15
C THR A 222 10.94 -18.50 4.81
N ASP A 223 12.03 -18.25 5.54
CA ASP A 223 12.95 -17.14 5.21
C ASP A 223 13.65 -17.36 3.86
N ASN A 224 14.03 -18.61 3.56
CA ASN A 224 14.60 -18.98 2.26
C ASN A 224 13.63 -18.74 1.11
N ASP A 225 12.34 -18.96 1.33
CA ASP A 225 11.32 -18.68 0.30
C ASP A 225 11.24 -17.17 0.00
N TYR A 226 11.37 -16.29 1.00
CA TYR A 226 11.42 -14.83 0.74
C TYR A 226 12.67 -14.42 -0.01
N ILE A 227 13.83 -14.96 0.39
CA ILE A 227 15.12 -14.64 -0.24
C ILE A 227 15.13 -15.08 -1.71
N ASN A 228 14.60 -16.27 -2.00
CA ASN A 228 14.56 -16.84 -3.34
C ASN A 228 13.33 -16.38 -4.16
N GLY A 229 12.29 -15.90 -3.50
CA GLY A 229 11.03 -15.47 -4.11
C GLY A 229 11.05 -14.05 -4.68
N LEU A 230 12.11 -13.27 -4.42
CA LEU A 230 12.30 -11.98 -5.05
C LEU A 230 12.56 -12.17 -6.56
N THR A 231 11.56 -11.82 -7.37
CA THR A 231 11.59 -12.08 -8.81
C THR A 231 11.56 -10.75 -9.57
N PRO A 232 12.55 -10.48 -10.44
CA PRO A 232 12.52 -9.31 -11.33
C PRO A 232 11.35 -9.39 -12.29
N ILE A 233 10.80 -8.23 -12.62
CA ILE A 233 9.79 -8.04 -13.66
C ILE A 233 10.51 -7.43 -14.86
N ASN A 234 10.46 -8.15 -15.99
CA ASN A 234 11.00 -7.70 -17.27
C ASN A 234 10.00 -6.80 -18.01
#